data_AF-A0A3M3A9C4-F1
#
_entry.id   AF-A0A3M3A9C4-F1
#
_cell.length_a   1.000
_cell.length_b   1.000
_cell.length_c   1.000
_cell.angle_alpha   90.00
_cell.angle_beta   90.00
_cell.angle_gamma   90.00
#
_symmetry.space_group_name_H-M   'P 1'
#
loop_
_entity.id
_entity.type
_entity.pdbx_description
1 polymer ?
#
loop_
_entity_poly.entity_id
_entity_poly.type
_entity_poly.pdbx_seq_one_letter_code
_entity_poly.pdbx_strand_id
1 'polypeptide(L)'
;PGPIRIAEGSTNVFINSVAAARKGDKLTCGATISGGSNNVFIGGGRYRYLPVDDEIPGWLRTTVDVLMAVAGAAGGIAQLLKAGAQAGMKAVLPCALKFTAGFVAGEVASRYVVEPVARSAIGGLTGNPVDTTTGRKLIPDEIDFSLPGLMPIEWSRFYASNLDVDSVLGKGWVLPWEQSLRKRGSFVYLTDNQGRTVPFVDIAPGQRIYNPHEQVYLVCTQGGHYLLQTLDNIFFYFGEVPGDNKPVPLDRIENALGQFLHFTRTEQGTLTDITATGGIRVHLHYDEVTTRLTSVKRIVDNEAVETLVQYHYDSYGQLAEVFNRNGDSVRRFSYTDGVMTRHSNALGLTCEYRWEIIDGQPR
;
A
#
# COMPACT_ATOMS: atom_id res chain seq x y z
N PRO A 1 1.01 15.91 30.74
CA PRO A 1 2.11 15.50 29.83
C PRO A 1 3.10 16.64 29.63
N GLY A 2 4.38 16.43 29.95
CA GLY A 2 5.43 17.41 29.70
C GLY A 2 5.72 17.58 28.20
N PRO A 3 6.38 18.67 27.77
CA PRO A 3 6.76 18.85 26.37
C PRO A 3 7.73 17.75 25.93
N ILE A 4 7.49 17.14 24.77
CA ILE A 4 8.39 16.16 24.15
C ILE A 4 9.69 16.88 23.79
N ARG A 5 10.82 16.37 24.29
CA ARG A 5 12.15 16.96 24.06
C ARG A 5 13.00 16.01 23.23
N ILE A 6 13.97 16.57 22.54
CA ILE A 6 15.02 15.80 21.88
C ILE A 6 15.95 15.24 22.96
N ALA A 7 16.07 13.92 22.99
CA ALA A 7 16.82 13.20 24.01
C ALA A 7 18.23 12.81 23.57
N GLU A 8 18.48 12.71 22.27
CA GLU A 8 19.79 12.35 21.70
C GLU A 8 20.31 13.43 20.75
N GLY A 9 21.64 13.56 20.65
CA GLY A 9 22.30 14.52 19.76
C GLY A 9 23.78 14.20 19.53
N SER A 10 24.47 15.07 18.80
CA SER A 10 25.90 14.93 18.50
C SER A 10 26.78 15.05 19.75
N THR A 11 27.80 14.21 19.85
CA THR A 11 28.81 14.27 20.93
C THR A 11 29.69 15.51 20.87
N ASN A 12 29.84 16.15 19.71
CA ASN A 12 30.83 17.21 19.50
C ASN A 12 30.35 18.40 18.65
N VAL A 13 29.10 18.40 18.17
CA VAL A 13 28.50 19.53 17.45
C VAL A 13 27.37 20.11 18.29
N PHE A 14 27.46 21.41 18.60
CA PHE A 14 26.47 22.12 19.41
C PHE A 14 25.99 23.38 18.68
N ILE A 15 24.69 23.65 18.73
CA ILE A 15 24.04 24.85 18.16
C ILE A 15 23.36 25.56 19.32
N ASN A 16 23.70 26.83 19.56
CA ASN A 16 23.20 27.60 20.70
C ASN A 16 23.37 26.85 22.04
N SER A 17 24.53 26.22 22.24
CA SER A 17 24.88 25.44 23.44
C SER A 17 24.04 24.18 23.68
N VAL A 18 23.26 23.72 22.69
CA VAL A 18 22.52 22.46 22.73
C VAL A 18 23.11 21.50 21.70
N ALA A 19 23.19 20.22 22.04
CA ALA A 19 23.71 19.20 21.12
C ALA A 19 22.87 19.16 19.84
N ALA A 20 23.54 19.22 18.69
CA ALA A 20 22.88 19.22 17.40
C ALA A 20 22.29 17.83 17.12
N ALA A 21 20.98 17.78 16.86
CA ALA A 21 20.26 16.54 16.63
C ALA A 21 20.08 16.25 15.15
N ARG A 22 19.99 14.96 14.80
CA ARG A 22 19.91 14.47 13.42
C ARG A 22 18.67 13.62 13.22
N LYS A 23 18.32 13.40 11.95
CA LYS A 23 17.41 12.32 11.57
C LYS A 23 17.87 11.01 12.21
N GLY A 24 16.96 10.34 12.92
CA GLY A 24 17.21 9.10 13.66
C GLY A 24 17.64 9.26 15.12
N ASP A 25 17.93 10.46 15.62
CA ASP A 25 18.16 10.69 17.06
C ASP A 25 16.82 10.65 17.82
N LYS A 26 16.81 10.08 19.04
CA LYS A 26 15.58 9.85 19.81
C LYS A 26 15.05 11.10 20.53
N LEU A 27 13.73 11.10 20.73
CA LEU A 27 12.99 11.97 21.64
C LEU A 27 12.77 11.27 22.99
N THR A 28 12.37 12.02 24.02
CA THR A 28 12.12 11.47 25.37
C THR A 28 11.04 10.38 25.42
N CYS A 29 10.14 10.32 24.42
CA CYS A 29 9.08 9.32 24.29
C CYS A 29 9.47 8.08 23.46
N GLY A 30 10.74 7.91 23.09
CA GLY A 30 11.21 6.76 22.29
C GLY A 30 11.10 6.93 20.78
N ALA A 31 10.31 7.90 20.30
CA ALA A 31 10.23 8.26 18.88
C ALA A 31 11.57 8.80 18.34
N THR A 32 11.78 8.73 17.03
CA THR A 32 12.99 9.27 16.37
C THR A 32 12.66 10.45 15.46
N ILE A 33 13.59 11.39 15.33
CA ILE A 33 13.45 12.52 14.40
C ILE A 33 13.41 11.98 12.96
N SER A 34 12.31 12.22 12.24
CA SER A 34 12.06 11.65 10.90
C SER A 34 12.45 12.58 9.74
N GLY A 35 12.48 13.90 9.98
CA GLY A 35 12.80 14.94 8.98
C GLY A 35 14.03 15.77 9.33
N GLY A 36 14.62 16.42 8.32
CA GLY A 36 15.80 17.28 8.47
C GLY A 36 16.14 17.98 7.16
N SER A 37 17.12 18.90 7.19
CA SER A 37 17.57 19.58 5.98
C SER A 37 18.44 18.65 5.11
N ASN A 38 18.19 18.61 3.80
CA ASN A 38 18.92 17.74 2.87
C ASN A 38 20.34 18.22 2.53
N ASN A 39 20.74 19.40 3.01
CA ASN A 39 22.04 20.01 2.74
C ASN A 39 22.82 20.37 4.03
N VAL A 40 22.36 19.92 5.20
CA VAL A 40 23.05 20.13 6.48
C VAL A 40 23.50 18.78 7.05
N PHE A 41 24.81 18.60 7.20
CA PHE A 41 25.40 17.36 7.72
C PHE A 41 26.07 17.64 9.08
N ILE A 42 25.63 16.94 10.11
CA ILE A 42 26.13 17.09 11.48
C ILE A 42 27.03 15.89 11.81
N GLY A 43 28.32 16.16 12.03
CA GLY A 43 29.31 15.14 12.46
C GLY A 43 29.18 14.74 13.92
N GLY A 44 30.02 13.79 14.36
CA GLY A 44 30.09 13.30 15.74
C GLY A 44 29.31 12.02 16.02
N GLY A 45 29.62 11.37 17.15
CA GLY A 45 28.86 10.22 17.65
C GLY A 45 27.45 10.61 18.10
N ARG A 46 26.63 9.62 18.45
CA ARG A 46 25.31 9.84 19.07
C ARG A 46 25.46 9.71 20.58
N TYR A 47 24.95 10.69 21.33
CA TYR A 47 24.91 10.66 22.79
C TYR A 47 23.51 10.99 23.31
N ARG A 48 23.12 10.34 24.41
CA ARG A 48 21.83 10.53 25.06
C ARG A 48 21.94 11.52 26.23
N TYR A 49 21.33 12.68 26.06
CA TYR A 49 21.34 13.80 27.03
C TYR A 49 20.10 13.80 27.95
N LEU A 50 19.00 13.17 27.54
CA LEU A 50 17.79 13.00 28.36
C LEU A 50 17.35 11.53 28.40
N PRO A 51 16.68 11.07 29.47
CA PRO A 51 16.09 9.73 29.51
C PRO A 51 15.06 9.55 28.39
N VAL A 52 14.99 8.31 27.89
CA VAL A 52 14.06 7.89 26.85
C VAL A 52 13.20 6.79 27.43
N ASP A 53 11.90 7.05 27.53
CA ASP A 53 10.91 6.06 27.97
C ASP A 53 10.36 5.36 26.72
N ASP A 54 10.89 4.17 26.40
CA ASP A 54 10.34 3.32 25.34
C ASP A 54 9.10 2.60 25.91
N GLU A 55 7.88 2.97 25.48
CA GLU A 55 6.58 2.48 26.01
C GLU A 55 6.30 0.96 25.82
N ILE A 56 7.25 0.15 25.33
CA ILE A 56 7.09 -1.31 25.20
C ILE A 56 8.35 -2.06 25.71
N PRO A 57 8.24 -2.92 26.74
CA PRO A 57 9.32 -3.77 27.22
C PRO A 57 9.79 -4.77 26.14
N GLY A 58 11.10 -4.86 25.92
CA GLY A 58 11.70 -5.64 24.82
C GLY A 58 11.36 -7.15 24.83
N TRP A 59 11.04 -7.74 25.99
CA TRP A 59 10.68 -9.16 26.10
C TRP A 59 9.30 -9.49 25.51
N LEU A 60 8.41 -8.51 25.44
CA LEU A 60 7.06 -8.70 24.90
C LEU A 60 7.06 -8.78 23.37
N ARG A 61 8.04 -8.14 22.69
CA ARG A 61 8.22 -8.21 21.23
C ARG A 61 8.59 -9.63 20.76
N THR A 62 9.58 -10.25 21.42
CA THR A 62 10.06 -11.59 21.05
C THR A 62 9.03 -12.70 21.31
N THR A 63 8.18 -12.53 22.33
CA THR A 63 7.24 -13.58 22.75
C THR A 63 6.06 -13.70 21.78
N VAL A 64 5.56 -12.59 21.24
CA VAL A 64 4.51 -12.59 20.21
C VAL A 64 5.04 -13.16 18.89
N ASP A 65 6.28 -12.81 18.51
CA ASP A 65 6.92 -13.33 17.28
C ASP A 65 7.16 -14.84 17.35
N VAL A 66 7.59 -15.37 18.51
CA VAL A 66 7.80 -16.81 18.71
C VAL A 66 6.48 -17.58 18.76
N LEU A 67 5.45 -17.08 19.44
CA LEU A 67 4.11 -17.70 19.44
C LEU A 67 3.49 -17.72 18.03
N MET A 68 3.70 -16.67 17.24
CA MET A 68 3.26 -16.58 15.86
C MET A 68 4.08 -17.48 14.92
N ALA A 69 5.34 -17.77 15.22
CA ALA A 69 6.19 -18.70 14.46
C ALA A 69 5.86 -20.17 14.74
N VAL A 70 5.56 -20.54 15.99
CA VAL A 70 5.24 -21.92 16.39
C VAL A 70 3.87 -22.36 15.85
N ALA A 71 2.89 -21.46 15.79
CA ALA A 71 1.59 -21.76 15.17
C ALA A 71 1.67 -21.96 13.64
N GLY A 72 2.61 -21.29 12.95
CA GLY A 72 2.80 -21.41 11.50
C GLY A 72 3.54 -22.67 11.05
N ALA A 73 4.38 -23.27 11.91
CA ALA A 73 5.22 -24.41 11.53
C ALA A 73 4.54 -25.78 11.62
N ALA A 74 3.56 -25.95 12.52
CA ALA A 74 3.01 -27.29 12.81
C ALA A 74 1.97 -27.78 11.77
N GLY A 75 1.24 -26.88 11.09
CA GLY A 75 0.13 -27.26 10.21
C GLY A 75 0.49 -27.40 8.72
N GLY A 76 1.36 -26.54 8.18
CA GLY A 76 1.55 -26.40 6.72
C GLY A 76 2.34 -27.54 6.06
N ILE A 77 3.29 -28.14 6.78
CA ILE A 77 4.25 -29.10 6.20
C ILE A 77 3.61 -30.47 5.95
N ALA A 78 2.68 -30.91 6.82
CA ALA A 78 2.04 -32.21 6.70
C ALA A 78 1.09 -32.29 5.48
N GLN A 79 0.47 -31.18 5.09
CA GLN A 79 -0.47 -31.11 3.96
C GLN A 79 0.25 -31.07 2.61
N LEU A 80 1.41 -30.40 2.55
CA LEU A 80 2.30 -30.40 1.39
C LEU A 80 2.85 -31.81 1.06
N LEU A 81 3.13 -32.63 2.08
CA LEU A 81 3.57 -34.02 1.88
C LEU A 81 2.47 -34.92 1.33
N LYS A 82 1.22 -34.75 1.77
CA LYS A 82 0.08 -35.55 1.28
C LYS A 82 -0.33 -35.18 -0.16
N ALA A 83 -0.31 -33.89 -0.51
CA ALA A 83 -0.64 -33.43 -1.85
C ALA A 83 0.43 -33.84 -2.89
N GLY A 84 1.72 -33.85 -2.49
CA GLY A 84 2.82 -34.25 -3.38
C GLY A 84 2.85 -35.75 -3.73
N ALA A 85 2.34 -36.62 -2.85
CA ALA A 85 2.37 -38.08 -3.05
C ALA A 85 1.30 -38.58 -4.05
N GLN A 86 0.17 -37.86 -4.21
CA GLN A 86 -0.92 -38.29 -5.08
C GLN A 86 -0.81 -37.79 -6.53
N ALA A 87 -0.02 -36.76 -6.79
CA ALA A 87 -0.01 -36.08 -8.09
C ALA A 87 1.16 -36.46 -9.03
N GLY A 88 2.06 -37.37 -8.65
CA GLY A 88 3.13 -37.87 -9.53
C GLY A 88 4.07 -36.79 -10.11
N MET A 89 4.12 -35.60 -9.51
CA MET A 89 4.90 -34.45 -10.01
C MET A 89 6.36 -34.53 -9.54
N LYS A 90 7.26 -34.97 -10.42
CA LYS A 90 8.72 -35.02 -10.23
C LYS A 90 9.43 -33.65 -10.12
N ALA A 91 8.72 -32.54 -9.96
CA ALA A 91 9.29 -31.19 -10.01
C ALA A 91 9.31 -30.42 -8.67
N VAL A 92 8.84 -31.01 -7.57
CA VAL A 92 8.64 -30.27 -6.30
C VAL A 92 9.82 -30.38 -5.31
N LEU A 93 10.80 -31.25 -5.56
CA LEU A 93 11.88 -31.51 -4.59
C LEU A 93 12.98 -30.43 -4.46
N PRO A 94 13.35 -29.59 -5.46
CA PRO A 94 14.45 -28.64 -5.28
C PRO A 94 14.06 -27.33 -4.55
N CYS A 95 12.76 -27.00 -4.44
CA CYS A 95 12.31 -25.78 -3.77
C CYS A 95 12.06 -25.95 -2.27
N ALA A 96 11.93 -27.18 -1.77
CA ALA A 96 11.65 -27.45 -0.36
C ALA A 96 12.90 -27.41 0.55
N LEU A 97 14.11 -27.56 0.00
CA LEU A 97 15.37 -27.61 0.77
C LEU A 97 15.99 -26.24 1.06
N LYS A 98 15.47 -25.14 0.49
CA LYS A 98 15.93 -23.77 0.80
C LYS A 98 15.27 -23.15 2.04
N PHE A 99 14.38 -23.87 2.71
CA PHE A 99 13.61 -23.37 3.85
C PHE A 99 14.37 -23.37 5.19
N THR A 100 15.56 -23.97 5.29
CA THR A 100 16.25 -24.18 6.59
C THR A 100 17.55 -23.40 6.79
N ALA A 101 18.05 -22.62 5.80
CA ALA A 101 19.33 -21.92 5.92
C ALA A 101 19.24 -20.38 5.94
N GLY A 102 18.04 -19.80 5.81
CA GLY A 102 17.85 -18.35 5.67
C GLY A 102 17.51 -17.58 6.95
N PHE A 103 17.57 -18.21 8.13
CA PHE A 103 16.97 -17.65 9.35
C PHE A 103 17.92 -16.81 10.23
N VAL A 104 19.15 -16.47 9.81
CA VAL A 104 20.11 -15.76 10.71
C VAL A 104 20.93 -14.63 10.06
N ALA A 105 20.62 -14.16 8.85
CA ALA A 105 21.51 -13.17 8.19
C ALA A 105 20.82 -11.95 7.54
N GLY A 106 19.64 -11.54 8.01
CA GLY A 106 18.89 -10.39 7.45
C GLY A 106 18.56 -9.27 8.43
N GLU A 107 18.96 -9.37 9.69
CA GLU A 107 18.40 -8.55 10.77
C GLU A 107 19.24 -7.30 11.11
N VAL A 108 19.52 -6.43 10.15
CA VAL A 108 19.95 -5.05 10.49
C VAL A 108 19.65 -3.95 9.46
N ALA A 109 19.09 -4.26 8.28
CA ALA A 109 18.88 -3.25 7.23
C ALA A 109 17.44 -2.70 7.11
N SER A 110 16.46 -3.26 7.81
CA SER A 110 15.04 -2.93 7.62
C SER A 110 14.46 -1.86 8.57
N ARG A 111 15.26 -1.31 9.50
CA ARG A 111 14.71 -0.51 10.61
C ARG A 111 14.52 0.99 10.36
N TYR A 112 14.88 1.54 9.21
CA TYR A 112 14.69 2.98 8.93
C TYR A 112 14.49 3.29 7.44
N VAL A 113 13.32 2.93 6.89
CA VAL A 113 12.74 3.65 5.75
C VAL A 113 11.23 3.74 5.99
N VAL A 114 10.75 4.92 6.35
CA VAL A 114 9.36 5.30 6.14
C VAL A 114 9.27 5.66 4.66
N GLU A 115 8.79 4.73 3.84
CA GLU A 115 8.17 4.92 2.52
C GLU A 115 7.47 3.60 2.13
N PRO A 116 6.39 3.66 1.34
CA PRO A 116 5.37 2.62 1.28
C PRO A 116 5.94 1.32 0.71
N VAL A 117 5.39 0.19 1.16
CA VAL A 117 5.69 -1.15 0.66
C VAL A 117 5.27 -1.25 -0.82
N ALA A 118 6.15 -0.82 -1.73
CA ALA A 118 6.11 -1.10 -3.17
C ALA A 118 7.43 -0.71 -3.87
N ARG A 119 8.57 -1.26 -3.42
CA ARG A 119 9.81 -1.23 -4.23
C ARG A 119 10.37 -2.64 -4.40
N SER A 120 9.70 -3.40 -5.24
CA SER A 120 10.28 -4.60 -5.86
C SER A 120 10.45 -4.31 -7.35
N ALA A 121 11.71 -4.07 -7.77
CA ALA A 121 12.19 -3.83 -9.14
C ALA A 121 11.84 -2.49 -9.81
N ILE A 122 12.62 -1.44 -9.51
CA ILE A 122 12.63 -0.21 -10.31
C ILE A 122 14.08 0.12 -10.72
N GLY A 123 14.61 -0.63 -11.69
CA GLY A 123 15.74 -0.22 -12.51
C GLY A 123 15.24 0.15 -13.89
N GLY A 124 15.66 1.29 -14.46
CA GLY A 124 15.36 1.64 -15.85
C GLY A 124 14.13 2.54 -16.09
N LEU A 125 13.75 3.42 -15.15
CA LEU A 125 12.75 4.46 -15.46
C LEU A 125 13.41 5.64 -16.16
N THR A 126 12.87 6.03 -17.32
CA THR A 126 13.23 7.26 -18.04
C THR A 126 11.97 7.99 -18.48
N GLY A 127 12.02 9.30 -18.77
CA GLY A 127 10.89 10.01 -19.40
C GLY A 127 9.61 10.17 -18.56
N ASN A 128 9.71 10.21 -17.22
CA ASN A 128 8.59 10.46 -16.30
C ASN A 128 7.34 9.56 -16.46
N PRO A 129 7.35 8.34 -15.92
CA PRO A 129 8.29 7.26 -16.23
C PRO A 129 7.72 6.27 -17.26
N VAL A 130 8.57 5.83 -18.19
CA VAL A 130 8.40 4.62 -19.01
C VAL A 130 9.35 3.57 -18.46
N ASP A 131 8.85 2.36 -18.26
CA ASP A 131 9.66 1.20 -17.90
C ASP A 131 10.42 0.71 -19.14
N THR A 132 11.72 0.95 -19.18
CA THR A 132 12.56 0.60 -20.35
C THR A 132 12.65 -0.90 -20.61
N THR A 133 12.29 -1.75 -19.65
CA THR A 133 12.30 -3.21 -19.83
C THR A 133 11.05 -3.68 -20.56
N THR A 134 9.91 -3.08 -20.25
CA THR A 134 8.60 -3.54 -20.75
C THR A 134 7.97 -2.61 -21.79
N GLY A 135 8.46 -1.37 -21.93
CA GLY A 135 7.85 -0.32 -22.75
C GLY A 135 6.58 0.26 -22.16
N ARG A 136 6.11 -0.22 -20.99
CA ARG A 136 4.87 0.28 -20.41
C ARG A 136 5.08 1.68 -19.81
N LYS A 137 4.09 2.54 -20.03
CA LYS A 137 3.99 3.84 -19.39
C LYS A 137 3.38 3.66 -18.01
N LEU A 138 3.98 4.25 -16.98
CA LEU A 138 3.45 4.23 -15.62
C LEU A 138 3.44 5.61 -14.97
N ILE A 139 2.51 5.85 -14.06
CA ILE A 139 2.52 6.99 -13.13
C ILE A 139 2.39 6.38 -11.73
N PRO A 140 3.47 6.39 -10.93
CA PRO A 140 3.43 5.83 -9.60
C PRO A 140 2.63 6.74 -8.66
N ASP A 141 1.94 6.11 -7.72
CA ASP A 141 1.15 6.65 -6.59
C ASP A 141 1.15 8.18 -6.47
N GLU A 142 0.32 8.82 -7.31
CA GLU A 142 0.13 10.26 -7.26
C GLU A 142 -0.95 10.59 -6.24
N ILE A 143 -0.60 11.35 -5.19
CA ILE A 143 -1.51 11.75 -4.12
C ILE A 143 -2.28 13.01 -4.55
N ASP A 144 -3.61 12.91 -4.60
CA ASP A 144 -4.47 14.06 -4.89
C ASP A 144 -4.82 14.85 -3.62
N PHE A 145 -5.02 14.15 -2.49
CA PHE A 145 -5.16 14.77 -1.18
C PHE A 145 -4.81 13.79 -0.05
N SER A 146 -4.53 14.35 1.13
CA SER A 146 -4.37 13.60 2.36
C SER A 146 -5.19 14.24 3.49
N LEU A 147 -5.86 13.43 4.31
CA LEU A 147 -6.45 13.86 5.56
C LEU A 147 -5.68 13.26 6.74
N PRO A 148 -5.13 14.09 7.65
CA PRO A 148 -4.38 13.59 8.79
C PRO A 148 -5.31 12.91 9.78
N GLY A 149 -4.80 11.91 10.50
CA GLY A 149 -5.56 11.19 11.52
C GLY A 149 -4.71 10.10 12.14
N LEU A 150 -5.29 9.36 13.09
CA LEU A 150 -4.66 8.17 13.67
C LEU A 150 -4.42 7.09 12.60
N MET A 151 -5.35 6.97 11.67
CA MET A 151 -5.20 6.26 10.42
C MET A 151 -5.45 7.28 9.29
N PRO A 152 -4.40 7.87 8.70
CA PRO A 152 -4.56 8.89 7.66
C PRO A 152 -5.29 8.34 6.43
N ILE A 153 -6.10 9.19 5.80
CA ILE A 153 -6.62 8.90 4.46
C ILE A 153 -5.64 9.51 3.47
N GLU A 154 -4.89 8.66 2.77
CA GLU A 154 -4.07 9.05 1.63
C GLU A 154 -4.81 8.67 0.35
N TRP A 155 -5.28 9.68 -0.40
CA TRP A 155 -5.98 9.45 -1.65
C TRP A 155 -4.99 9.53 -2.81
N SER A 156 -4.61 8.37 -3.32
CA SER A 156 -3.65 8.25 -4.42
C SER A 156 -4.21 7.47 -5.60
N ARG A 157 -3.59 7.68 -6.76
CA ARG A 157 -3.93 7.02 -8.02
C ARG A 157 -2.68 6.40 -8.65
N PHE A 158 -2.82 5.19 -9.14
CA PHE A 158 -1.79 4.50 -9.93
C PHE A 158 -2.24 4.39 -11.39
N TYR A 159 -1.33 4.62 -12.33
CA TYR A 159 -1.57 4.35 -13.75
C TYR A 159 -0.52 3.41 -14.32
N ALA A 160 -0.96 2.45 -15.14
CA ALA A 160 -0.09 1.77 -16.08
C ALA A 160 -0.81 1.45 -17.39
N SER A 161 -0.13 1.67 -18.52
CA SER A 161 -0.70 1.51 -19.87
C SER A 161 -1.06 0.08 -20.24
N ASN A 162 -0.47 -0.91 -19.56
CA ASN A 162 -0.70 -2.33 -19.81
C ASN A 162 -1.77 -2.94 -18.89
N LEU A 163 -2.43 -2.13 -18.06
CA LEU A 163 -3.55 -2.58 -17.25
C LEU A 163 -4.85 -2.50 -18.06
N ASP A 164 -5.58 -3.62 -18.06
CA ASP A 164 -6.90 -3.72 -18.71
C ASP A 164 -8.06 -3.50 -17.72
N VAL A 165 -7.74 -3.16 -16.47
CA VAL A 165 -8.73 -2.82 -15.45
C VAL A 165 -9.43 -1.51 -15.82
N ASP A 166 -10.76 -1.54 -15.79
CA ASP A 166 -11.61 -0.36 -15.94
C ASP A 166 -12.06 0.11 -14.54
N SER A 167 -11.22 0.94 -13.91
CA SER A 167 -11.47 1.55 -12.60
C SER A 167 -12.57 2.61 -12.66
N VAL A 168 -13.05 3.10 -11.51
CA VAL A 168 -13.92 4.29 -11.46
C VAL A 168 -13.29 5.55 -12.08
N LEU A 169 -11.99 5.54 -12.38
CA LEU A 169 -11.26 6.59 -13.09
C LEU A 169 -10.97 6.28 -14.57
N GLY A 170 -11.48 5.17 -15.09
CA GLY A 170 -11.23 4.69 -16.44
C GLY A 170 -10.09 3.69 -16.54
N LYS A 171 -9.89 3.18 -17.76
CA LYS A 171 -8.94 2.14 -18.10
C LYS A 171 -7.50 2.55 -17.77
N GLY A 172 -6.77 1.61 -17.16
CA GLY A 172 -5.36 1.76 -16.84
C GLY A 172 -5.10 2.44 -15.49
N TRP A 173 -6.12 3.02 -14.87
CA TRP A 173 -6.06 3.58 -13.51
C TRP A 173 -6.45 2.52 -12.48
N VAL A 174 -5.86 2.61 -11.29
CA VAL A 174 -6.23 1.83 -10.11
C VAL A 174 -6.17 2.71 -8.87
N LEU A 175 -7.13 2.54 -7.98
CA LEU A 175 -7.15 3.16 -6.65
C LEU A 175 -6.79 2.12 -5.57
N PRO A 176 -6.10 2.52 -4.48
CA PRO A 176 -5.69 1.59 -3.42
C PRO A 176 -6.80 0.76 -2.78
N TRP A 177 -8.04 1.25 -2.80
CA TRP A 177 -9.20 0.56 -2.24
C TRP A 177 -9.89 -0.41 -3.21
N GLU A 178 -9.51 -0.41 -4.48
CA GLU A 178 -10.01 -1.34 -5.52
C GLU A 178 -9.37 -2.74 -5.42
N GLN A 179 -8.63 -2.99 -4.34
CA GLN A 179 -8.11 -4.30 -3.99
C GLN A 179 -9.23 -5.30 -3.70
N SER A 180 -9.01 -6.55 -4.10
CA SER A 180 -9.96 -7.64 -3.88
C SER A 180 -9.29 -8.99 -3.74
N LEU A 181 -9.97 -9.92 -3.06
CA LEU A 181 -9.65 -11.34 -3.09
C LEU A 181 -10.70 -12.10 -3.88
N ARG A 182 -10.30 -13.10 -4.66
CA ARG A 182 -11.22 -14.09 -5.24
C ARG A 182 -10.67 -15.49 -5.08
N LYS A 183 -11.54 -16.48 -4.86
CA LYS A 183 -11.12 -17.87 -4.70
C LYS A 183 -11.59 -18.72 -5.88
N ARG A 184 -10.68 -19.53 -6.44
CA ARG A 184 -10.97 -20.46 -7.53
C ARG A 184 -10.16 -21.74 -7.36
N GLY A 185 -10.85 -22.84 -7.11
CA GLY A 185 -10.21 -24.13 -6.82
C GLY A 185 -9.34 -24.02 -5.57
N SER A 186 -8.08 -24.46 -5.67
CA SER A 186 -7.10 -24.46 -4.56
C SER A 186 -6.32 -23.16 -4.41
N PHE A 187 -6.78 -22.06 -5.01
CA PHE A 187 -6.08 -20.78 -5.00
C PHE A 187 -6.98 -19.62 -4.59
N VAL A 188 -6.39 -18.70 -3.83
CA VAL A 188 -6.90 -17.36 -3.56
C VAL A 188 -6.06 -16.38 -4.36
N TYR A 189 -6.70 -15.49 -5.11
CA TYR A 189 -6.05 -14.51 -5.96
C TYR A 189 -6.30 -13.12 -5.39
N LEU A 190 -5.22 -12.40 -5.09
CA LEU A 190 -5.26 -10.98 -4.76
C LEU A 190 -5.18 -10.16 -6.04
N THR A 191 -6.11 -9.22 -6.20
CA THR A 191 -5.92 -8.05 -7.06
C THR A 191 -5.36 -6.95 -6.17
N ASP A 192 -4.09 -6.57 -6.37
CA ASP A 192 -3.42 -5.58 -5.53
C ASP A 192 -3.71 -4.12 -5.96
N ASN A 193 -3.11 -3.16 -5.25
CA ASN A 193 -3.26 -1.73 -5.52
C ASN A 193 -2.60 -1.25 -6.83
N GLN A 194 -1.97 -2.14 -7.58
CA GLN A 194 -1.40 -1.88 -8.91
C GLN A 194 -2.13 -2.69 -9.99
N GLY A 195 -3.27 -3.32 -9.66
CA GLY A 195 -4.05 -4.16 -10.58
C GLY A 195 -3.38 -5.49 -10.92
N ARG A 196 -2.33 -5.91 -10.22
CA ARG A 196 -1.67 -7.20 -10.44
C ARG A 196 -2.49 -8.31 -9.80
N THR A 197 -2.55 -9.47 -10.47
CA THR A 197 -3.09 -10.70 -9.88
C THR A 197 -1.97 -11.50 -9.21
N VAL A 198 -2.00 -11.59 -7.88
CA VAL A 198 -1.06 -12.37 -7.08
C VAL A 198 -1.73 -13.65 -6.57
N PRO A 199 -1.25 -14.85 -6.95
CA PRO A 199 -1.81 -16.10 -6.47
C PRO A 199 -1.25 -16.48 -5.09
N PHE A 200 -2.14 -16.99 -4.23
CA PHE A 200 -1.83 -17.69 -2.99
C PHE A 200 -2.49 -19.07 -3.04
N VAL A 201 -1.87 -20.06 -2.40
CA VAL A 201 -2.57 -21.32 -2.13
C VAL A 201 -3.68 -21.05 -1.11
N ASP A 202 -4.82 -21.69 -1.33
CA ASP A 202 -5.93 -21.68 -0.37
C ASP A 202 -5.50 -22.33 0.95
N ILE A 203 -5.94 -21.76 2.07
CA ILE A 203 -5.50 -22.14 3.42
C ILE A 203 -6.71 -22.43 4.31
N ALA A 204 -6.55 -23.38 5.23
CA ALA A 204 -7.63 -23.73 6.16
C ALA A 204 -7.83 -22.63 7.22
N PRO A 205 -9.02 -22.56 7.85
CA PRO A 205 -9.25 -21.66 8.98
C PRO A 205 -8.16 -21.78 10.07
N GLY A 206 -7.70 -20.64 10.57
CA GLY A 206 -6.62 -20.55 11.55
C GLY A 206 -5.20 -20.62 10.97
N GLN A 207 -5.04 -20.79 9.66
CA GLN A 207 -3.73 -20.82 9.02
C GLN A 207 -3.31 -19.45 8.46
N ARG A 208 -2.02 -19.33 8.16
CA ARG A 208 -1.44 -18.22 7.40
C ARG A 208 -0.32 -18.70 6.50
N ILE A 209 -0.06 -17.99 5.40
CA ILE A 209 1.06 -18.24 4.49
C ILE A 209 1.75 -16.93 4.12
N TYR A 210 3.08 -16.93 4.11
CA TYR A 210 3.90 -15.79 3.72
C TYR A 210 4.25 -15.83 2.23
N ASN A 211 4.06 -14.71 1.53
CA ASN A 211 4.60 -14.50 0.19
C ASN A 211 5.83 -13.58 0.29
N PRO A 212 7.05 -14.08 0.05
CA PRO A 212 8.28 -13.29 0.18
C PRO A 212 8.48 -12.26 -0.94
N HIS A 213 7.85 -12.44 -2.10
CA HIS A 213 7.94 -11.50 -3.22
C HIS A 213 7.10 -10.25 -2.97
N GLU A 214 5.92 -10.45 -2.37
CA GLU A 214 4.99 -9.38 -2.01
C GLU A 214 5.16 -8.91 -0.55
N GLN A 215 6.02 -9.57 0.21
CA GLN A 215 6.28 -9.30 1.63
C GLN A 215 5.01 -9.21 2.49
N VAL A 216 4.05 -10.08 2.22
CA VAL A 216 2.73 -10.08 2.88
C VAL A 216 2.31 -11.50 3.28
N TYR A 217 1.58 -11.61 4.38
CA TYR A 217 0.90 -12.84 4.77
C TYR A 217 -0.53 -12.83 4.25
N LEU A 218 -0.98 -13.94 3.67
CA LEU A 218 -2.40 -14.26 3.61
C LEU A 218 -2.79 -15.02 4.88
N VAL A 219 -3.84 -14.57 5.55
CA VAL A 219 -4.33 -15.14 6.81
C VAL A 219 -5.79 -15.52 6.63
N CYS A 220 -6.15 -16.72 7.08
CA CYS A 220 -7.53 -17.17 7.20
C CYS A 220 -7.85 -17.31 8.70
N THR A 221 -8.76 -16.49 9.21
CA THR A 221 -9.12 -16.51 10.63
C THR A 221 -9.79 -17.84 10.99
N GLN A 222 -9.92 -18.14 12.28
CA GLN A 222 -10.68 -19.32 12.74
C GLN A 222 -12.14 -19.30 12.26
N GLY A 223 -12.71 -18.11 12.04
CA GLY A 223 -14.05 -17.93 11.48
C GLY A 223 -14.13 -18.06 9.96
N GLY A 224 -13.02 -18.32 9.25
CA GLY A 224 -13.01 -18.46 7.79
C GLY A 224 -12.91 -17.14 7.01
N HIS A 225 -12.61 -16.02 7.70
CA HIS A 225 -12.43 -14.73 7.05
C HIS A 225 -10.98 -14.56 6.57
N TYR A 226 -10.80 -13.90 5.43
CA TYR A 226 -9.50 -13.61 4.85
C TYR A 226 -9.05 -12.19 5.13
N LEU A 227 -7.77 -12.06 5.43
CA LEU A 227 -7.08 -10.80 5.51
C LEU A 227 -5.64 -10.93 5.01
N LEU A 228 -5.07 -9.83 4.55
CA LEU A 228 -3.63 -9.70 4.34
C LEU A 228 -3.00 -9.01 5.54
N GLN A 229 -1.82 -9.46 5.95
CA GLN A 229 -1.01 -8.83 7.00
C GLN A 229 0.36 -8.47 6.42
N THR A 230 0.69 -7.18 6.41
CA THR A 230 2.02 -6.69 6.03
C THR A 230 3.02 -6.87 7.18
N LEU A 231 4.32 -6.74 6.89
CA LEU A 231 5.39 -6.89 7.90
C LEU A 231 5.35 -5.81 8.99
N ASP A 232 4.81 -4.63 8.70
CA ASP A 232 4.58 -3.53 9.63
C ASP A 232 3.23 -3.63 10.37
N ASN A 233 2.55 -4.77 10.25
CA ASN A 233 1.26 -5.05 10.92
C ASN A 233 0.14 -4.09 10.51
N ILE A 234 0.04 -3.84 9.21
CA ILE A 234 -1.18 -3.33 8.58
C ILE A 234 -1.98 -4.53 8.08
N PHE A 235 -3.26 -4.54 8.41
CA PHE A 235 -4.20 -5.61 8.15
C PHE A 235 -5.23 -5.13 7.12
N PHE A 236 -5.30 -5.81 5.99
CA PHE A 236 -6.29 -5.57 4.93
C PHE A 236 -7.35 -6.67 5.02
N TYR A 237 -8.53 -6.33 5.50
CA TYR A 237 -9.59 -7.28 5.78
C TYR A 237 -10.61 -7.33 4.63
N PHE A 238 -10.90 -8.54 4.14
CA PHE A 238 -11.82 -8.80 3.02
C PHE A 238 -13.08 -9.55 3.46
N GLY A 239 -13.05 -10.23 4.62
CA GLY A 239 -14.16 -11.06 5.07
C GLY A 239 -14.16 -12.46 4.45
N GLU A 240 -15.34 -13.06 4.27
CA GLU A 240 -15.46 -14.37 3.64
C GLU A 240 -15.16 -14.29 2.14
N VAL A 241 -14.40 -15.26 1.61
CA VAL A 241 -14.08 -15.34 0.17
C VAL A 241 -14.63 -16.64 -0.41
N PRO A 242 -15.85 -16.63 -0.99
CA PRO A 242 -16.47 -17.81 -1.58
C PRO A 242 -15.67 -18.37 -2.75
N GLY A 243 -15.77 -19.68 -2.97
CA GLY A 243 -15.12 -20.38 -4.08
C GLY A 243 -15.79 -20.20 -5.45
N ASP A 244 -16.59 -19.15 -5.64
CA ASP A 244 -17.35 -18.87 -6.86
C ASP A 244 -16.57 -18.01 -7.87
N ASN A 245 -15.30 -17.73 -7.58
CA ASN A 245 -14.39 -16.90 -8.38
C ASN A 245 -14.86 -15.44 -8.57
N LYS A 246 -15.78 -14.94 -7.73
CA LYS A 246 -16.14 -13.52 -7.72
C LYS A 246 -15.17 -12.71 -6.85
N PRO A 247 -14.84 -11.47 -7.24
CA PRO A 247 -14.07 -10.57 -6.40
C PRO A 247 -14.84 -10.19 -5.13
N VAL A 248 -14.18 -10.33 -3.98
CA VAL A 248 -14.59 -9.80 -2.70
C VAL A 248 -13.74 -8.56 -2.41
N PRO A 249 -14.33 -7.37 -2.34
CA PRO A 249 -13.58 -6.13 -2.21
C PRO A 249 -13.01 -5.94 -0.79
N LEU A 250 -11.98 -5.11 -0.68
CA LEU A 250 -11.41 -4.69 0.60
C LEU A 250 -12.44 -3.97 1.47
N ASP A 251 -12.71 -4.49 2.67
CA ASP A 251 -13.72 -3.95 3.60
C ASP A 251 -13.12 -3.00 4.65
N ARG A 252 -11.89 -3.28 5.11
CA ARG A 252 -11.23 -2.49 6.13
C ARG A 252 -9.71 -2.57 6.03
N ILE A 253 -9.03 -1.47 6.32
CA ILE A 253 -7.59 -1.45 6.61
C ILE A 253 -7.44 -1.09 8.09
N GLU A 254 -6.59 -1.80 8.82
CA GLU A 254 -6.35 -1.57 10.24
C GLU A 254 -4.87 -1.69 10.57
N ASN A 255 -4.37 -0.87 11.50
CA ASN A 255 -3.00 -1.01 12.01
C ASN A 255 -2.95 -1.76 13.34
N ALA A 256 -1.75 -2.06 13.82
CA ALA A 256 -1.54 -2.79 15.07
C ALA A 256 -2.12 -2.13 16.34
N LEU A 257 -2.49 -0.84 16.28
CA LEU A 257 -3.12 -0.10 17.39
C LEU A 257 -4.65 -0.12 17.32
N GLY A 258 -5.24 -0.83 16.35
CA GLY A 258 -6.69 -0.90 16.14
C GLY A 258 -7.27 0.34 15.44
N GLN A 259 -6.43 1.21 14.88
CA GLN A 259 -6.87 2.36 14.11
C GLN A 259 -7.11 1.91 12.68
N PHE A 260 -8.19 2.38 12.06
CA PHE A 260 -8.74 1.79 10.85
C PHE A 260 -9.24 2.80 9.83
N LEU A 261 -9.31 2.34 8.58
CA LEU A 261 -10.15 2.84 7.49
C LEU A 261 -11.21 1.79 7.19
N HIS A 262 -12.48 2.17 7.17
CA HIS A 262 -13.59 1.30 6.80
C HIS A 262 -14.23 1.78 5.51
N PHE A 263 -14.55 0.84 4.61
CA PHE A 263 -15.00 1.08 3.25
C PHE A 263 -16.47 0.69 3.08
N THR A 264 -17.38 1.67 3.17
CA THR A 264 -18.82 1.44 3.07
C THR A 264 -19.27 1.41 1.62
N ARG A 265 -19.99 0.36 1.23
CA ARG A 265 -20.47 0.14 -0.13
C ARG A 265 -21.98 0.00 -0.19
N THR A 266 -22.56 0.29 -1.36
CA THR A 266 -23.95 -0.07 -1.68
C THR A 266 -24.12 -1.58 -1.82
N GLU A 267 -25.37 -2.06 -1.89
CA GLU A 267 -25.66 -3.47 -2.18
C GLU A 267 -25.10 -3.93 -3.53
N GLN A 268 -24.98 -3.04 -4.50
CA GLN A 268 -24.37 -3.30 -5.81
C GLN A 268 -22.84 -3.25 -5.77
N GLY A 269 -22.23 -3.00 -4.61
CA GLY A 269 -20.79 -3.01 -4.40
C GLY A 269 -20.07 -1.68 -4.71
N THR A 270 -20.81 -0.60 -4.95
CA THR A 270 -20.21 0.73 -5.21
C THR A 270 -19.75 1.37 -3.90
N LEU A 271 -18.48 1.79 -3.81
CA LEU A 271 -17.93 2.47 -2.62
C LEU A 271 -18.53 3.86 -2.47
N THR A 272 -19.20 4.14 -1.36
CA THR A 272 -19.81 5.45 -1.09
C THR A 272 -19.00 6.25 -0.07
N ASP A 273 -18.42 5.58 0.94
CA ASP A 273 -17.76 6.28 2.04
C ASP A 273 -16.48 5.57 2.49
N ILE A 274 -15.50 6.37 2.88
CA ILE A 274 -14.34 5.90 3.66
C ILE A 274 -14.36 6.62 5.00
N THR A 275 -14.43 5.85 6.07
CA THR A 275 -14.41 6.37 7.45
C THR A 275 -13.15 5.93 8.18
N ALA A 276 -12.44 6.89 8.76
CA ALA A 276 -11.25 6.65 9.56
C ALA A 276 -11.53 6.74 11.07
N THR A 277 -10.68 6.11 11.87
CA THR A 277 -10.69 6.30 13.33
C THR A 277 -10.58 7.78 13.70
N GLY A 278 -11.41 8.23 14.64
CA GLY A 278 -11.51 9.64 15.02
C GLY A 278 -12.62 10.41 14.29
N GLY A 279 -13.45 9.72 13.50
CA GLY A 279 -14.68 10.29 12.92
C GLY A 279 -14.47 11.03 11.60
N ILE A 280 -13.27 10.98 11.02
CA ILE A 280 -13.02 11.53 9.68
C ILE A 280 -13.75 10.67 8.67
N ARG A 281 -14.61 11.29 7.87
CA ARG A 281 -15.36 10.62 6.80
C ARG A 281 -15.21 11.38 5.51
N VAL A 282 -15.00 10.65 4.42
CA VAL A 282 -15.14 11.18 3.06
C VAL A 282 -16.24 10.42 2.32
N HIS A 283 -16.99 11.15 1.51
CA HIS A 283 -18.05 10.61 0.65
C HIS A 283 -17.66 10.76 -0.82
N LEU A 284 -17.89 9.72 -1.59
CA LEU A 284 -17.54 9.60 -2.99
C LEU A 284 -18.79 9.86 -3.84
N HIS A 285 -18.69 10.80 -4.77
CA HIS A 285 -19.76 11.11 -5.72
C HIS A 285 -19.41 10.54 -7.09
N TYR A 286 -20.42 9.99 -7.76
CA TYR A 286 -20.30 9.39 -9.09
C TYR A 286 -21.25 10.05 -10.07
N ASP A 287 -20.88 10.02 -11.34
CA ASP A 287 -21.80 10.32 -12.42
C ASP A 287 -22.82 9.18 -12.57
N GLU A 288 -24.11 9.52 -12.67
CA GLU A 288 -25.19 8.54 -12.65
C GLU A 288 -25.23 7.64 -13.89
N VAL A 289 -24.70 8.11 -15.02
CA VAL A 289 -24.77 7.41 -16.32
C VAL A 289 -23.50 6.60 -16.55
N THR A 290 -22.34 7.23 -16.37
CA THR A 290 -21.02 6.65 -16.67
C THR A 290 -20.41 5.91 -15.50
N THR A 291 -21.00 6.03 -14.30
CA THR A 291 -20.52 5.46 -13.03
C THR A 291 -19.09 5.86 -12.64
N ARG A 292 -18.55 6.91 -13.29
CA ARG A 292 -17.22 7.46 -13.00
C ARG A 292 -17.24 8.32 -11.75
N LEU A 293 -16.17 8.24 -10.95
CA LEU A 293 -16.02 9.05 -9.74
C LEU A 293 -15.82 10.52 -10.12
N THR A 294 -16.73 11.41 -9.74
CA THR A 294 -16.67 12.83 -10.13
C THR A 294 -16.03 13.70 -9.06
N SER A 295 -16.25 13.41 -7.78
CA SER A 295 -15.64 14.17 -6.68
C SER A 295 -15.62 13.40 -5.37
N VAL A 296 -14.69 13.77 -4.49
CA VAL A 296 -14.64 13.27 -3.11
C VAL A 296 -14.80 14.45 -2.16
N LYS A 297 -15.72 14.33 -1.19
CA LYS A 297 -16.03 15.39 -0.24
C LYS A 297 -15.80 14.94 1.19
N ARG A 298 -15.30 15.84 2.03
CA ARG A 298 -15.22 15.61 3.48
C ARG A 298 -16.59 15.83 4.10
N ILE A 299 -17.01 14.89 4.95
CA ILE A 299 -18.28 14.94 5.66
C ILE A 299 -18.02 15.22 7.15
N VAL A 300 -18.74 16.19 7.71
CA VAL A 300 -18.77 16.49 9.15
C VAL A 300 -20.24 16.65 9.54
N ASP A 301 -20.67 16.01 10.62
CA ASP A 301 -22.07 16.04 11.09
C ASP A 301 -23.11 15.71 10.01
N ASN A 302 -22.76 14.75 9.13
CA ASN A 302 -23.54 14.33 7.96
C ASN A 302 -23.73 15.41 6.87
N GLU A 303 -22.98 16.50 6.93
CA GLU A 303 -22.97 17.54 5.90
C GLU A 303 -21.64 17.55 5.14
N ALA A 304 -21.72 17.81 3.82
CA ALA A 304 -20.53 17.99 3.00
C ALA A 304 -19.93 19.37 3.22
N VAL A 305 -18.76 19.44 3.84
CA VAL A 305 -18.14 20.71 4.26
C VAL A 305 -17.01 21.17 3.32
N GLU A 306 -16.44 20.28 2.52
CA GLU A 306 -15.29 20.57 1.66
C GLU A 306 -15.22 19.57 0.50
N THR A 307 -14.95 20.05 -0.71
CA THR A 307 -14.57 19.18 -1.84
C THR A 307 -13.05 19.03 -1.84
N LEU A 308 -12.56 17.79 -1.77
CA LEU A 308 -11.14 17.49 -1.63
C LEU A 308 -10.45 17.34 -2.99
N VAL A 309 -11.18 16.76 -3.95
CA VAL A 309 -10.74 16.53 -5.33
C VAL A 309 -11.94 16.40 -6.26
N GLN A 310 -11.77 16.79 -7.52
CA GLN A 310 -12.73 16.56 -8.60
C GLN A 310 -12.04 15.96 -9.82
N TYR A 311 -12.78 15.16 -10.58
CA TYR A 311 -12.29 14.46 -11.77
C TYR A 311 -13.21 14.74 -12.95
N HIS A 312 -12.61 15.10 -14.09
CA HIS A 312 -13.31 15.22 -15.36
C HIS A 312 -12.81 14.17 -16.35
N TYR A 313 -13.70 13.76 -17.25
CA TYR A 313 -13.49 12.66 -18.17
C TYR A 313 -13.60 13.13 -19.62
N ASP A 314 -12.91 12.44 -20.52
CA ASP A 314 -13.16 12.58 -21.95
C ASP A 314 -14.44 11.86 -22.38
N SER A 315 -14.79 11.95 -23.67
CA SER A 315 -15.99 11.31 -24.24
C SER A 315 -15.98 9.78 -24.17
N TYR A 316 -14.84 9.15 -23.89
CA TYR A 316 -14.69 7.71 -23.74
C TYR A 316 -14.72 7.28 -22.26
N GLY A 317 -14.92 8.23 -21.34
CA GLY A 317 -14.92 7.96 -19.91
C GLY A 317 -13.52 7.73 -19.33
N GLN A 318 -12.45 8.18 -19.99
CA GLN A 318 -11.09 8.16 -19.46
C GLN A 318 -10.82 9.44 -18.65
N LEU A 319 -10.14 9.33 -17.50
CA LEU A 319 -9.77 10.48 -16.68
C LEU A 319 -8.93 11.48 -17.49
N ALA A 320 -9.49 12.66 -17.73
CA ALA A 320 -8.90 13.72 -18.54
C ALA A 320 -8.32 14.84 -17.68
N GLU A 321 -8.96 15.24 -16.57
CA GLU A 321 -8.45 16.30 -15.69
C GLU A 321 -8.72 16.02 -14.21
N VAL A 322 -7.84 16.53 -13.35
CA VAL A 322 -7.94 16.44 -11.89
C VAL A 322 -7.86 17.85 -11.32
N PHE A 323 -8.81 18.20 -10.46
CA PHE A 323 -8.87 19.48 -9.77
C PHE A 323 -8.65 19.29 -8.27
N ASN A 324 -7.81 20.14 -7.68
CA ASN A 324 -7.56 20.13 -6.24
C ASN A 324 -8.73 20.78 -5.45
N ARG A 325 -8.60 20.85 -4.13
CA ARG A 325 -9.59 21.48 -3.24
C ARG A 325 -9.89 22.96 -3.52
N ASN A 326 -8.98 23.67 -4.21
CA ASN A 326 -9.16 25.08 -4.57
C ASN A 326 -9.86 25.25 -5.93
N GLY A 327 -10.12 24.14 -6.65
CA GLY A 327 -10.64 24.17 -8.01
C GLY A 327 -9.59 24.43 -9.08
N ASP A 328 -8.30 24.32 -8.76
CA ASP A 328 -7.22 24.44 -9.75
C ASP A 328 -7.04 23.10 -10.48
N SER A 329 -6.96 23.12 -11.82
CA SER A 329 -6.56 21.95 -12.62
C SER A 329 -5.09 21.63 -12.34
N VAL A 330 -4.83 20.53 -11.64
CA VAL A 330 -3.47 20.12 -11.23
C VAL A 330 -2.88 19.05 -12.13
N ARG A 331 -3.73 18.31 -12.83
CA ARG A 331 -3.33 17.28 -13.80
C ARG A 331 -4.26 17.27 -14.98
N ARG A 332 -3.67 17.03 -16.17
CA ARG A 332 -4.43 16.78 -17.41
C ARG A 332 -3.82 15.60 -18.16
N PHE A 333 -4.65 14.82 -18.83
CA PHE A 333 -4.29 13.60 -19.54
C PHE A 333 -4.96 13.56 -20.91
N SER A 334 -4.33 12.88 -21.86
CA SER A 334 -4.93 12.57 -23.15
C SER A 334 -4.54 11.17 -23.58
N TYR A 335 -5.45 10.51 -24.31
CA TYR A 335 -5.31 9.12 -24.70
C TYR A 335 -5.57 8.96 -26.19
N THR A 336 -5.01 7.91 -26.77
CA THR A 336 -5.34 7.43 -28.11
C THR A 336 -5.31 5.92 -28.05
N ASP A 337 -6.33 5.26 -28.60
CA ASP A 337 -6.46 3.79 -28.59
C ASP A 337 -6.30 3.16 -27.20
N GLY A 338 -6.79 3.85 -26.15
CA GLY A 338 -6.79 3.37 -24.76
C GLY A 338 -5.46 3.54 -24.01
N VAL A 339 -4.42 4.10 -24.63
CA VAL A 339 -3.13 4.38 -23.98
C VAL A 339 -2.86 5.88 -23.85
N MET A 340 -2.20 6.29 -22.77
CA MET A 340 -1.90 7.70 -22.50
C MET A 340 -0.86 8.23 -23.48
N THR A 341 -1.22 9.27 -24.23
CA THR A 341 -0.33 9.95 -25.18
C THR A 341 0.22 11.26 -24.63
N ARG A 342 -0.43 11.84 -23.61
CA ARG A 342 0.02 13.08 -22.98
C ARG A 342 -0.39 13.16 -21.52
N HIS A 343 0.46 13.79 -20.72
CA HIS A 343 0.05 14.30 -19.40
C HIS A 343 0.76 15.62 -19.06
N SER A 344 0.11 16.45 -18.26
CA SER A 344 0.67 17.70 -17.74
C SER A 344 0.37 17.89 -16.26
N ASN A 345 1.22 18.66 -15.57
CA ASN A 345 1.04 19.01 -14.15
C ASN A 345 0.81 20.50 -13.92
N ALA A 346 0.50 20.88 -12.68
CA ALA A 346 0.25 22.25 -12.25
C ALA A 346 1.42 23.23 -12.51
N LEU A 347 2.66 22.73 -12.62
CA LEU A 347 3.85 23.54 -12.91
C LEU A 347 4.05 23.78 -14.41
N GLY A 348 3.15 23.30 -15.26
CA GLY A 348 3.22 23.43 -16.71
C GLY A 348 4.13 22.42 -17.40
N LEU A 349 4.74 21.47 -16.67
CA LEU A 349 5.47 20.37 -17.30
C LEU A 349 4.47 19.53 -18.10
N THR A 350 4.79 19.27 -19.35
CA THR A 350 4.03 18.41 -20.25
C THR A 350 4.94 17.33 -20.79
N CYS A 351 4.49 16.07 -20.74
CA CYS A 351 5.17 14.95 -21.37
C CYS A 351 4.24 14.33 -22.41
N GLU A 352 4.82 13.95 -23.55
CA GLU A 352 4.12 13.33 -24.67
C GLU A 352 4.77 11.98 -25.00
N TYR A 353 3.93 11.01 -25.37
CA TYR A 353 4.33 9.63 -25.65
C TYR A 353 3.84 9.23 -27.03
N ARG A 354 4.66 8.44 -27.71
CA ARG A 354 4.33 7.78 -28.98
C ARG A 354 4.42 6.29 -28.75
N TRP A 355 3.50 5.56 -29.37
CA TRP A 355 3.29 4.15 -29.15
C TRP A 355 3.53 3.36 -30.42
N GLU A 356 4.14 2.18 -30.28
CA GLU A 356 4.21 1.16 -31.32
C GLU A 356 3.73 -0.18 -30.77
N ILE A 357 3.13 -1.01 -31.61
CA ILE A 357 2.75 -2.37 -31.21
C ILE A 357 3.95 -3.30 -31.38
N ILE A 358 4.47 -3.81 -30.26
CA ILE A 358 5.59 -4.75 -30.22
C ILE A 358 5.15 -5.99 -29.45
N ASP A 359 5.29 -7.16 -30.09
CA ASP A 359 4.80 -8.45 -29.57
C ASP A 359 3.31 -8.43 -29.17
N GLY A 360 2.50 -7.69 -29.92
CA GLY A 360 1.06 -7.55 -29.65
C GLY A 360 0.70 -6.67 -28.45
N GLN A 361 1.65 -5.88 -27.93
CA GLN A 361 1.43 -4.95 -26.83
C GLN A 361 1.86 -3.52 -27.22
N PRO A 362 1.15 -2.47 -26.76
CA PRO A 362 1.60 -1.09 -26.95
C PRO A 362 2.83 -0.83 -26.06
N ARG A 363 3.93 -0.38 -26.69
CA ARG A 363 5.22 -0.06 -26.04
C ARG A 363 5.79 1.27 -26.48
#